data_AF-A0A4P7RES9-F1
#
_entry.id   AF-A0A4P7RES9-F1
#
_cell.length_a   1.000
_cell.length_b   1.000
_cell.length_c   1.000
_cell.angle_alpha   90.00
_cell.angle_beta   90.00
_cell.angle_gamma   90.00
#
_symmetry.space_group_name_H-M   'P 1'
#
loop_
_entity.id
_entity.type
_entity.pdbx_description
1 polymer ?
#
loop_
_entity_poly.entity_id
_entity_poly.type
_entity_poly.pdbx_seq_one_letter_code
_entity_poly.pdbx_strand_id
1 'polypeptide(L)'
;MSEQATQLNPLDAAIAIRLAFWSYPHKDIQTAEKVAKYPESWKHAAPGDDLPPGFNAYIPAQNGQPAQEGWSTQHDAQGKLINQFMVSINQTTQQITFDFKGSDNVSNFKSDFGNAGASEFARIEGQAQKALLALQADERYKGFTFAATGHSLGGGMAQSFALKNNLDAYVYNSLPIARNTIQGGYFQDAGGFDAALTRYQASGRTVHDIRTPNDIATFTYDTVARNQYLSDAVPPGIQQLPGAAIPNLLKAALMTSQVGAAAGLAIMGNDHRMGAMFDAQYGLGIDTKSGAYRIPEGHVDFAAIPAKVRQQFAELSTSPVTKVYQSERGETHDGATSAYHRFEIAREDGSTQRMRIHVASGEVALDHRHTDGRRTLVTLDPRHPEAMQVKELAAAELNTGTATRASPSLSPAQQAQVQAIHAQLAPSLGAKGYSAEQVDQLSAATLAHLGRHTAQGGAQGIFVSKDGSRIAVRHEHHQLSELDVGKALQQRTSEHLQAATQGRVGADSPTTGWALQPPPHNAPVQAEQVAALHR
;
A
#
# COMPACT_ATOMS: atom_id res chain seq x y z
N MET A 1 -21.94 25.82 25.85
CA MET A 1 -20.92 25.90 24.78
C MET A 1 -20.09 24.65 24.90
N SER A 2 -20.33 23.68 24.04
CA SER A 2 -19.56 22.42 24.03
C SER A 2 -18.12 22.76 23.64
N GLU A 3 -17.17 22.49 24.53
CA GLU A 3 -15.75 22.41 24.16
C GLU A 3 -15.65 21.48 22.95
N GLN A 4 -15.34 22.05 21.79
CA GLN A 4 -14.68 21.28 20.74
C GLN A 4 -13.37 20.86 21.38
N ALA A 5 -13.33 19.66 21.96
CA ALA A 5 -12.08 19.00 22.30
C ALA A 5 -11.23 19.12 21.05
N THR A 6 -10.17 19.92 21.12
CA THR A 6 -9.19 20.09 20.06
C THR A 6 -8.75 18.68 19.74
N GLN A 7 -9.22 18.14 18.62
CA GLN A 7 -8.94 16.77 18.23
C GLN A 7 -7.43 16.74 17.99
N LEU A 8 -6.69 16.26 18.99
CA LEU A 8 -5.24 16.22 18.96
C LEU A 8 -4.86 15.44 17.70
N ASN A 9 -4.02 16.04 16.85
CA ASN A 9 -3.63 15.42 15.59
C ASN A 9 -2.95 14.08 15.92
N PRO A 10 -3.41 12.95 15.35
CA PRO A 10 -2.74 11.68 15.53
C PRO A 10 -1.30 11.79 15.01
N LEU A 11 -0.43 10.94 15.53
CA LEU A 11 0.94 10.85 15.02
C LEU A 11 0.90 10.32 13.59
N ASP A 12 1.62 10.99 12.70
CA ASP A 12 1.76 10.57 11.31
C ASP A 12 2.55 9.25 11.24
N ALA A 13 1.99 8.22 10.60
CA ALA A 13 2.64 6.91 10.45
C ALA A 13 3.99 6.95 9.71
N ALA A 14 4.21 7.94 8.83
CA ALA A 14 5.50 8.19 8.18
C ALA A 14 6.50 8.91 9.10
N ILE A 15 6.04 9.63 10.12
CA ILE A 15 6.91 10.12 11.20
C ILE A 15 7.25 8.98 12.16
N ALA A 16 6.25 8.23 12.63
CA ALA A 16 6.44 7.15 13.59
C ALA A 16 7.40 6.05 13.09
N ILE A 17 7.40 5.74 11.78
CA ILE A 17 8.35 4.79 11.19
C ILE A 17 9.79 5.32 11.20
N ARG A 18 9.98 6.63 11.01
CA ARG A 18 11.30 7.26 11.11
C ARG A 18 11.79 7.22 12.55
N LEU A 19 10.94 7.53 13.52
CA LEU A 19 11.28 7.43 14.94
C LEU A 19 11.65 5.99 15.32
N ALA A 20 10.90 4.99 14.85
CA ALA A 20 11.26 3.58 15.01
C ALA A 20 12.62 3.24 14.37
N PHE A 21 12.94 3.78 13.19
CA PHE A 21 14.25 3.60 12.55
C PHE A 21 15.40 4.22 13.37
N TRP A 22 15.17 5.39 13.96
CA TRP A 22 16.17 6.09 14.76
C TRP A 22 16.34 5.53 16.19
N SER A 23 15.45 4.65 16.64
CA SER A 23 15.65 3.87 17.87
C SER A 23 16.82 2.87 17.79
N TYR A 24 17.29 2.57 16.58
CA TYR A 24 18.47 1.73 16.35
C TYR A 24 19.76 2.55 16.48
N PRO A 25 20.84 1.98 17.06
CA PRO A 25 22.14 2.62 17.05
C PRO A 25 22.71 2.64 15.62
N HIS A 26 22.96 3.84 15.09
CA HIS A 26 23.57 4.02 13.77
C HIS A 26 25.05 4.36 13.89
N LYS A 27 25.91 3.47 13.39
CA LYS A 27 27.37 3.69 13.38
C LYS A 27 27.78 4.82 12.43
N ASP A 28 27.06 4.96 11.33
CA ASP A 28 27.25 5.99 10.31
C ASP A 28 25.94 6.75 10.13
N ILE A 29 25.87 7.91 10.76
CA ILE A 29 24.70 8.81 10.72
C ILE A 29 24.42 9.28 9.30
N GLN A 30 25.45 9.57 8.50
CA GLN A 30 25.26 10.06 7.13
C GLN A 30 24.64 8.98 6.23
N THR A 31 25.04 7.72 6.43
CA THR A 31 24.40 6.60 5.73
C THR A 31 22.98 6.36 6.23
N ALA A 32 22.72 6.49 7.53
CA ALA A 32 21.37 6.36 8.08
C ALA A 32 20.41 7.46 7.56
N GLU A 33 20.87 8.71 7.48
CA GLU A 33 20.09 9.84 6.95
C GLU A 33 19.72 9.70 5.47
N LYS A 34 20.49 8.92 4.68
CA LYS A 34 20.12 8.58 3.30
C LYS A 34 18.93 7.65 3.23
N VAL A 35 18.71 6.83 4.26
CA VAL A 35 17.54 5.94 4.36
C VAL A 35 16.35 6.72 4.91
N ALA A 36 16.55 7.36 6.07
CA ALA A 36 15.50 8.13 6.73
C ALA A 36 16.12 9.25 7.56
N LYS A 37 15.87 10.50 7.16
CA LYS A 37 16.23 11.67 7.99
C LYS A 37 15.44 11.68 9.29
N TYR A 38 16.10 12.10 10.37
CA TYR A 38 15.39 12.35 11.61
C TYR A 38 14.37 13.49 11.40
N PRO A 39 13.13 13.40 11.91
CA PRO A 39 12.12 14.42 11.66
C PRO A 39 12.50 15.80 12.24
N GLU A 40 12.45 16.86 11.43
CA GLU A 40 13.03 18.19 11.75
C GLU A 40 12.50 18.87 13.03
N SER A 41 11.26 18.62 13.43
CA SER A 41 10.65 19.21 14.64
C SER A 41 10.68 18.29 15.87
N TRP A 42 11.31 17.13 15.74
CA TRP A 42 11.45 16.18 16.83
C TRP A 42 12.83 16.33 17.46
N LYS A 43 12.94 16.00 18.74
CA LYS A 43 14.22 15.79 19.43
C LYS A 43 14.15 14.56 20.32
N HIS A 44 15.29 13.93 20.59
CA HIS A 44 15.35 12.92 21.63
C HIS A 44 15.36 13.57 23.01
N ALA A 45 14.66 12.98 23.97
CA ALA A 45 14.67 13.42 25.35
C ALA A 45 16.09 13.30 25.93
N ALA A 46 16.56 14.38 26.55
CA ALA A 46 17.87 14.42 27.19
C ALA A 46 17.75 14.40 28.72
N PRO A 47 18.53 13.56 29.43
CA PRO A 47 18.65 13.64 30.88
C PRO A 47 19.08 15.01 31.37
N GLY A 48 18.41 15.52 32.41
CA GLY A 48 18.67 16.84 32.98
C GLY A 48 18.02 18.00 32.23
N ASP A 49 17.60 17.80 30.98
CA ASP A 49 16.73 18.72 30.25
C ASP A 49 15.29 18.23 30.32
N ASP A 50 14.95 17.17 29.58
CA ASP A 50 13.58 16.66 29.46
C ASP A 50 13.22 15.68 30.60
N LEU A 51 14.21 14.97 31.14
CA LEU A 51 14.04 14.01 32.22
C LEU A 51 14.71 14.52 33.51
N PRO A 52 14.10 14.28 34.69
CA PRO A 52 14.65 14.76 35.95
C PRO A 52 16.01 14.10 36.27
N PRO A 53 16.76 14.63 37.26
CA PRO A 53 17.99 13.99 37.74
C PRO A 53 17.76 12.52 38.13
N GLY A 54 18.71 11.65 37.79
CA GLY A 54 18.63 10.20 38.05
C GLY A 54 18.43 9.33 36.81
N PHE A 55 18.09 9.93 35.66
CA PHE A 55 18.07 9.27 34.35
C PHE A 55 19.47 9.26 33.71
N ASN A 56 20.42 8.59 34.34
CA ASN A 56 21.83 8.65 33.93
C ASN A 56 22.09 7.92 32.60
N ALA A 57 23.07 8.38 31.83
CA ALA A 57 23.57 7.66 30.67
C ALA A 57 24.32 6.38 31.10
N TYR A 58 24.47 5.43 30.18
CA TYR A 58 25.25 4.22 30.41
C TYR A 58 26.71 4.55 30.75
N ILE A 59 27.23 3.91 31.79
CA ILE A 59 28.63 4.01 32.19
C ILE A 59 29.25 2.60 32.08
N PRO A 60 30.23 2.39 31.19
CA PRO A 60 30.87 1.08 31.04
C PRO A 60 31.65 0.72 32.30
N ALA A 61 31.84 -0.59 32.53
CA ALA A 61 32.67 -1.08 33.62
C ALA A 61 34.11 -0.52 33.52
N GLN A 62 34.61 0.06 34.60
CA GLN A 62 35.97 0.62 34.67
C GLN A 62 36.59 0.35 36.04
N ASN A 63 37.89 0.01 36.07
CA ASN A 63 38.68 -0.12 37.29
C ASN A 63 38.03 -1.01 38.39
N GLY A 64 37.43 -2.14 37.98
CA GLY A 64 36.77 -3.08 38.90
C GLY A 64 35.37 -2.67 39.36
N GLN A 65 34.85 -1.52 38.91
CA GLN A 65 33.45 -1.15 39.11
C GLN A 65 32.57 -1.82 38.05
N PRO A 66 31.38 -2.33 38.43
CA PRO A 66 30.43 -2.88 37.47
C PRO A 66 29.93 -1.77 36.53
N ALA A 67 29.53 -2.16 35.32
CA ALA A 67 28.84 -1.24 34.42
C ALA A 67 27.55 -0.73 35.07
N GLN A 68 27.21 0.53 34.82
CA GLN A 68 25.93 1.11 35.23
C GLN A 68 25.06 1.26 34.00
N GLU A 69 23.92 0.58 34.01
CA GLU A 69 22.97 0.66 32.89
C GLU A 69 22.44 2.08 32.71
N GLY A 70 22.33 2.49 31.45
CA GLY A 70 21.74 3.77 31.09
C GLY A 70 20.23 3.74 31.28
N TRP A 71 19.61 4.89 31.48
CA TRP A 71 18.17 5.00 31.73
C TRP A 71 17.28 4.45 30.62
N SER A 72 17.82 4.28 29.40
CA SER A 72 17.09 3.74 28.25
C SER A 72 17.82 2.64 27.48
N THR A 73 18.89 2.10 28.05
CA THR A 73 19.74 1.09 27.40
C THR A 73 20.04 -0.08 28.34
N GLN A 74 20.31 -1.24 27.74
CA GLN A 74 20.71 -2.48 28.41
C GLN A 74 21.91 -3.09 27.69
N HIS A 75 22.93 -3.53 28.42
CA HIS A 75 24.16 -4.09 27.85
C HIS A 75 24.46 -5.50 28.38
N ASP A 76 25.20 -6.28 27.61
CA ASP A 76 25.72 -7.57 28.09
C ASP A 76 26.94 -7.38 29.00
N ALA A 77 27.47 -8.48 29.54
CA ALA A 77 28.66 -8.47 30.39
C ALA A 77 29.92 -7.93 29.69
N GLN A 78 29.92 -7.86 28.36
CA GLN A 78 30.99 -7.30 27.54
C GLN A 78 30.74 -5.81 27.19
N GLY A 79 29.65 -5.23 27.71
CA GLY A 79 29.27 -3.85 27.46
C GLY A 79 28.68 -3.61 26.07
N LYS A 80 28.27 -4.66 25.36
CA LYS A 80 27.59 -4.53 24.06
C LYS A 80 26.10 -4.27 24.30
N LEU A 81 25.55 -3.30 23.58
CA LEU A 81 24.13 -2.99 23.62
C LEU A 81 23.29 -4.22 23.22
N ILE A 82 22.35 -4.61 24.08
CA ILE A 82 21.37 -5.65 23.83
C ILE A 82 20.03 -5.01 23.47
N ASN A 83 19.55 -4.09 24.31
CA ASN A 83 18.22 -3.50 24.18
C ASN A 83 18.26 -1.98 24.43
N GLN A 84 17.33 -1.27 23.80
CA GLN A 84 17.22 0.18 23.90
C GLN A 84 15.78 0.63 23.63
N PHE A 85 15.40 1.73 24.28
CA PHE A 85 14.36 2.60 23.75
C PHE A 85 14.88 4.04 23.70
N MET A 86 14.19 4.86 22.93
CA MET A 86 14.37 6.31 22.93
C MET A 86 13.03 6.96 23.28
N VAL A 87 13.10 8.19 23.79
CA VAL A 87 11.92 9.04 23.91
C VAL A 87 12.10 10.18 22.94
N SER A 88 11.13 10.39 22.04
CA SER A 88 11.16 11.48 21.08
C SER A 88 10.04 12.47 21.37
N ILE A 89 10.36 13.76 21.35
CA ILE A 89 9.49 14.86 21.77
C ILE A 89 9.33 15.84 20.61
N ASN A 90 8.09 16.19 20.29
CA ASN A 90 7.74 17.28 19.39
C ASN A 90 6.94 18.33 20.14
N GLN A 91 7.57 19.47 20.42
CA GLN A 91 6.96 20.59 21.12
C GLN A 91 5.87 21.27 20.29
N THR A 92 6.01 21.30 18.97
CA THR A 92 5.07 21.95 18.04
C THR A 92 3.73 21.20 17.96
N THR A 93 3.77 19.87 17.88
CA THR A 93 2.56 19.03 17.80
C THR A 93 2.09 18.52 19.16
N GLN A 94 2.85 18.81 20.23
CA GLN A 94 2.61 18.31 21.58
C GLN A 94 2.55 16.78 21.65
N GLN A 95 3.53 16.12 21.02
CA GLN A 95 3.59 14.66 20.93
C GLN A 95 4.87 14.13 21.60
N ILE A 96 4.74 13.03 22.32
CA ILE A 96 5.85 12.25 22.88
C ILE A 96 5.71 10.79 22.45
N THR A 97 6.79 10.20 21.95
CA THR A 97 6.82 8.79 21.57
C THR A 97 7.87 8.02 22.35
N PHE A 98 7.56 6.78 22.68
CA PHE A 98 8.50 5.78 23.18
C PHE A 98 8.87 4.85 22.03
N ASP A 99 10.12 4.97 21.56
CA ASP A 99 10.61 4.33 20.34
C ASP A 99 11.46 3.12 20.72
N PHE A 100 10.91 1.91 20.57
CA PHE A 100 11.57 0.67 21.00
C PHE A 100 12.39 0.07 19.87
N LYS A 101 13.66 -0.19 20.16
CA LYS A 101 14.61 -0.83 19.25
C LYS A 101 14.22 -2.29 18.98
N GLY A 102 14.31 -2.73 17.72
CA GLY A 102 14.18 -4.15 17.39
C GLY A 102 15.51 -4.93 17.49
N SER A 103 15.53 -6.15 16.97
CA SER A 103 16.74 -6.98 16.93
C SER A 103 17.71 -6.49 15.85
N ASP A 104 19.02 -6.44 16.16
CA ASP A 104 20.05 -5.92 15.24
C ASP A 104 20.41 -6.87 14.10
N ASN A 105 19.95 -8.12 14.13
CA ASN A 105 20.28 -9.11 13.12
C ASN A 105 19.17 -10.14 12.93
N VAL A 106 18.86 -10.42 11.66
CA VAL A 106 17.95 -11.50 11.23
C VAL A 106 18.50 -12.89 11.63
N SER A 107 19.80 -13.04 11.90
CA SER A 107 20.36 -14.29 12.44
C SER A 107 20.01 -14.52 13.92
N ASN A 108 19.89 -13.44 14.71
CA ASN A 108 19.41 -13.50 16.11
C ASN A 108 17.88 -13.71 16.18
N PHE A 109 17.18 -13.49 15.07
CA PHE A 109 15.75 -13.75 14.92
C PHE A 109 15.36 -15.19 15.29
N LYS A 110 16.24 -16.18 15.05
CA LYS A 110 16.00 -17.57 15.45
C LYS A 110 15.97 -17.77 16.98
N SER A 111 16.75 -17.03 17.76
CA SER A 111 16.67 -17.09 19.23
C SER A 111 15.49 -16.31 19.78
N ASP A 112 15.18 -15.16 19.17
CA ASP A 112 14.05 -14.29 19.58
C ASP A 112 12.69 -14.96 19.28
N PHE A 113 12.66 -15.94 18.37
CA PHE A 113 11.49 -16.76 18.09
C PHE A 113 10.98 -17.58 19.29
N GLY A 114 11.86 -17.90 20.25
CA GLY A 114 11.54 -18.80 21.35
C GLY A 114 10.50 -18.25 22.32
N ASN A 115 10.41 -16.92 22.49
CA ASN A 115 9.49 -16.29 23.46
C ASN A 115 8.86 -14.97 22.96
N ALA A 116 8.93 -14.67 21.66
CA ALA A 116 8.41 -13.44 21.05
C ALA A 116 8.93 -12.15 21.72
N GLY A 117 10.14 -12.18 22.30
CA GLY A 117 10.76 -10.99 22.89
C GLY A 117 10.43 -10.71 24.35
N ALA A 118 9.68 -11.58 25.03
CA ALA A 118 9.27 -11.35 26.42
C ALA A 118 10.45 -11.03 27.36
N SER A 119 11.56 -11.77 27.24
CA SER A 119 12.75 -11.54 28.07
C SER A 119 13.42 -10.20 27.78
N GLU A 120 13.43 -9.76 26.53
CA GLU A 120 14.04 -8.47 26.18
C GLU A 120 13.18 -7.32 26.66
N PHE A 121 11.86 -7.44 26.55
CA PHE A 121 10.94 -6.45 27.11
C PHE A 121 11.05 -6.34 28.63
N ALA A 122 11.06 -7.46 29.34
CA ALA A 122 11.18 -7.50 30.80
C ALA A 122 12.45 -6.80 31.33
N ARG A 123 13.53 -6.76 30.54
CA ARG A 123 14.77 -6.05 30.91
C ARG A 123 14.65 -4.53 30.86
N ILE A 124 13.75 -3.99 30.04
CA ILE A 124 13.70 -2.55 29.74
C ILE A 124 12.37 -1.88 30.12
N GLU A 125 11.30 -2.65 30.33
CA GLU A 125 9.96 -2.12 30.63
C GLU A 125 9.93 -1.22 31.86
N GLY A 126 10.70 -1.54 32.91
CA GLY A 126 10.74 -0.76 34.15
C GLY A 126 11.41 0.60 33.95
N GLN A 127 12.38 0.68 33.05
CA GLN A 127 13.04 1.93 32.66
C GLN A 127 12.09 2.81 31.83
N ALA A 128 11.40 2.23 30.85
CA ALA A 128 10.40 2.92 30.05
C ALA A 128 9.23 3.44 30.91
N GLN A 129 8.75 2.63 31.86
CA GLN A 129 7.68 3.04 32.78
C GLN A 129 8.10 4.22 33.65
N LYS A 130 9.32 4.21 34.20
CA LYS A 130 9.85 5.33 34.98
C LYS A 130 9.93 6.61 34.15
N ALA A 131 10.40 6.53 32.91
CA ALA A 131 10.46 7.68 32.00
C ALA A 131 9.06 8.22 31.68
N LEU A 132 8.08 7.36 31.40
CA LEU A 132 6.70 7.79 31.15
C LEU A 132 6.10 8.52 32.36
N LEU A 133 6.24 7.95 33.55
CA LEU A 133 5.74 8.58 34.78
C LEU A 133 6.40 9.93 35.04
N ALA A 134 7.70 10.05 34.80
CA ALA A 134 8.42 11.32 34.95
C ALA A 134 7.90 12.38 33.96
N LEU A 135 7.72 12.02 32.69
CA LEU A 135 7.23 12.95 31.66
C LEU A 135 5.77 13.35 31.87
N GLN A 136 4.92 12.42 32.32
CA GLN A 136 3.51 12.71 32.64
C GLN A 136 3.35 13.62 33.85
N ALA A 137 4.29 13.56 34.81
CA ALA A 137 4.30 14.42 35.99
C ALA A 137 4.94 15.80 35.75
N ASP A 138 5.60 16.00 34.60
CA ASP A 138 6.26 17.25 34.26
C ASP A 138 5.28 18.24 33.62
N GLU A 139 5.09 19.40 34.26
CA GLU A 139 4.15 20.43 33.80
C GLU A 139 4.46 20.94 32.38
N ARG A 140 5.71 20.81 31.89
CA ARG A 140 6.09 21.19 30.53
C ARG A 140 5.39 20.36 29.46
N TYR A 141 5.06 19.10 29.77
CA TYR A 141 4.42 18.17 28.84
C TYR A 141 2.93 17.96 29.14
N LYS A 142 2.35 18.84 29.96
CA LYS A 142 0.92 18.80 30.23
C LYS A 142 0.12 18.99 28.95
N GLY A 143 -0.79 18.06 28.69
CA GLY A 143 -1.61 18.05 27.47
C GLY A 143 -0.94 17.38 26.26
N PHE A 144 0.31 16.92 26.37
CA PHE A 144 0.94 16.17 25.28
C PHE A 144 0.26 14.80 25.11
N THR A 145 0.17 14.33 23.88
CA THR A 145 -0.21 12.96 23.58
C THR A 145 1.01 12.05 23.65
N PHE A 146 0.83 10.86 24.23
CA PHE A 146 1.86 9.85 24.34
C PHE A 146 1.52 8.66 23.44
N ALA A 147 2.52 8.17 22.71
CA ALA A 147 2.43 6.98 21.88
C ALA A 147 3.66 6.08 22.07
N ALA A 148 3.57 4.84 21.58
CA ALA A 148 4.70 3.93 21.47
C ALA A 148 4.88 3.50 20.01
N THR A 149 6.14 3.42 19.57
CA THR A 149 6.47 2.97 18.21
C THR A 149 7.61 1.98 18.22
N GLY A 150 7.64 1.10 17.22
CA GLY A 150 8.71 0.13 17.11
C GLY A 150 8.59 -0.79 15.91
N HIS A 151 9.72 -1.35 15.52
CA HIS A 151 9.82 -2.29 14.42
C HIS A 151 10.23 -3.68 14.92
N SER A 152 9.73 -4.75 14.30
CA SER A 152 10.11 -6.12 14.65
C SER A 152 9.88 -6.41 16.15
N LEU A 153 10.89 -6.89 16.88
CA LEU A 153 10.90 -7.04 18.33
C LEU A 153 10.43 -5.76 19.05
N GLY A 154 10.91 -4.60 18.60
CA GLY A 154 10.56 -3.30 19.15
C GLY A 154 9.07 -2.99 19.03
N GLY A 155 8.42 -3.46 17.96
CA GLY A 155 6.97 -3.32 17.80
C GLY A 155 6.18 -4.16 18.82
N GLY A 156 6.66 -5.36 19.16
CA GLY A 156 6.04 -6.19 20.21
C GLY A 156 6.16 -5.52 21.59
N MET A 157 7.32 -4.90 21.86
CA MET A 157 7.54 -4.09 23.07
C MET A 157 6.64 -2.84 23.09
N ALA A 158 6.54 -2.13 21.97
CA ALA A 158 5.68 -0.95 21.83
C ALA A 158 4.20 -1.28 22.06
N GLN A 159 3.68 -2.37 21.48
CA GLN A 159 2.30 -2.83 21.73
C GLN A 159 2.06 -3.15 23.20
N SER A 160 2.99 -3.88 23.84
CA SER A 160 2.88 -4.24 25.25
C SER A 160 2.83 -2.99 26.14
N PHE A 161 3.76 -2.07 25.89
CA PHE A 161 3.88 -0.81 26.62
C PHE A 161 2.65 0.10 26.42
N ALA A 162 2.19 0.24 25.18
CA ALA A 162 1.01 1.03 24.84
C ALA A 162 -0.25 0.47 25.49
N LEU A 163 -0.44 -0.85 25.48
CA LEU A 163 -1.58 -1.51 26.11
C LEU A 163 -1.62 -1.26 27.63
N LYS A 164 -0.48 -1.47 28.32
CA LYS A 164 -0.39 -1.25 29.77
C LYS A 164 -0.68 0.21 30.14
N ASN A 165 -0.22 1.15 29.33
CA ASN A 165 -0.27 2.58 29.65
C ASN A 165 -1.40 3.35 28.94
N ASN A 166 -2.25 2.66 28.17
CA ASN A 166 -3.36 3.26 27.43
C ASN A 166 -2.92 4.37 26.45
N LEU A 167 -1.91 4.06 25.62
CA LEU A 167 -1.26 4.96 24.65
C LEU A 167 -1.55 4.52 23.21
N ASP A 168 -1.44 5.40 22.22
CA ASP A 168 -1.51 4.98 20.82
C ASP A 168 -0.28 4.16 20.42
N ALA A 169 -0.44 3.21 19.50
CA ALA A 169 0.65 2.32 19.07
C ALA A 169 0.90 2.39 17.56
N TYR A 170 2.16 2.49 17.15
CA TYR A 170 2.59 2.54 15.74
C TYR A 170 3.65 1.48 15.50
N VAL A 171 3.29 0.38 14.85
CA VAL A 171 4.17 -0.79 14.79
C VAL A 171 4.37 -1.29 13.38
N TYR A 172 5.60 -1.73 13.09
CA TYR A 172 6.07 -2.00 11.74
C TYR A 172 6.64 -3.41 11.68
N ASN A 173 6.06 -4.30 10.87
CA ASN A 173 6.48 -5.72 10.76
C ASN A 173 6.70 -6.34 12.14
N SER A 174 5.74 -6.08 13.02
CA SER A 174 5.92 -6.26 14.45
C SER A 174 5.91 -7.72 14.86
N LEU A 175 6.64 -8.04 15.93
CA LEU A 175 6.31 -9.20 16.76
C LEU A 175 4.96 -8.97 17.47
N PRO A 176 4.23 -10.03 17.84
CA PRO A 176 3.00 -9.91 18.65
C PRO A 176 3.31 -9.45 20.07
N ILE A 177 2.29 -9.20 20.87
CA ILE A 177 2.45 -9.15 22.33
C ILE A 177 2.88 -10.54 22.79
N ALA A 178 4.03 -10.63 23.46
CA ALA A 178 4.59 -11.92 23.82
C ALA A 178 3.68 -12.68 24.81
N ARG A 179 3.50 -13.99 24.60
CA ARG A 179 2.64 -14.83 25.46
C ARG A 179 3.03 -14.76 26.93
N ASN A 180 4.33 -14.76 27.23
CA ASN A 180 4.82 -14.66 28.60
C ASN A 180 4.59 -13.27 29.21
N THR A 181 4.47 -12.22 28.40
CA THR A 181 4.07 -10.89 28.88
C THR A 181 2.57 -10.86 29.22
N ILE A 182 1.74 -11.52 28.39
CA ILE A 182 0.28 -11.67 28.63
C ILE A 182 0.00 -12.48 29.90
N GLN A 183 0.67 -13.63 30.04
CA GLN A 183 0.48 -14.57 31.15
C GLN A 183 1.25 -14.16 32.41
N GLY A 184 2.21 -13.24 32.28
CA GLY A 184 3.08 -12.80 33.35
C GLY A 184 2.47 -11.71 34.23
N GLY A 185 3.32 -11.09 35.06
CA GLY A 185 2.92 -10.04 35.98
C GLY A 185 2.75 -8.65 35.36
N TYR A 186 3.12 -8.47 34.09
CA TYR A 186 3.29 -7.13 33.51
C TYR A 186 2.00 -6.28 33.56
N PHE A 187 0.85 -6.89 33.26
CA PHE A 187 -0.45 -6.19 33.24
C PHE A 187 -1.18 -6.21 34.60
N GLN A 188 -0.59 -6.73 35.67
CA GLN A 188 -1.28 -6.85 36.98
C GLN A 188 -1.79 -5.50 37.50
N ASP A 189 -0.98 -4.44 37.39
CA ASP A 189 -1.37 -3.09 37.82
C ASP A 189 -2.53 -2.50 37.00
N ALA A 190 -2.79 -3.06 35.81
CA ALA A 190 -3.92 -2.70 34.96
C ALA A 190 -5.13 -3.63 35.14
N GLY A 191 -5.10 -4.53 36.14
CA GLY A 191 -6.16 -5.52 36.39
C GLY A 191 -6.02 -6.81 35.55
N GLY A 192 -4.86 -7.04 34.94
CA GLY A 192 -4.61 -8.14 34.02
C GLY A 192 -4.73 -7.73 32.54
N PHE A 193 -4.34 -8.63 31.65
CA PHE A 193 -4.32 -8.36 30.20
C PHE A 193 -5.70 -8.00 29.64
N ASP A 194 -6.75 -8.78 29.97
CA ASP A 194 -8.10 -8.55 29.45
C ASP A 194 -8.70 -7.21 29.92
N ALA A 195 -8.41 -6.82 31.16
CA ALA A 195 -8.81 -5.52 31.70
C ALA A 195 -8.07 -4.37 30.99
N ALA A 196 -6.76 -4.52 30.76
CA ALA A 196 -5.98 -3.56 29.99
C ALA A 196 -6.52 -3.42 28.56
N LEU A 197 -6.86 -4.53 27.89
CA LEU A 197 -7.40 -4.54 26.53
C LEU A 197 -8.79 -3.89 26.47
N THR A 198 -9.66 -4.23 27.40
CA THR A 198 -11.01 -3.62 27.50
C THR A 198 -10.91 -2.11 27.70
N ARG A 199 -10.03 -1.66 28.60
CA ARG A 199 -9.77 -0.22 28.83
C ARG A 199 -9.23 0.45 27.56
N TYR A 200 -8.29 -0.21 26.88
CA TYR A 200 -7.70 0.29 25.65
C TYR A 200 -8.75 0.53 24.57
N GLN A 201 -9.59 -0.47 24.30
CA GLN A 201 -10.71 -0.38 23.35
C GLN A 201 -11.71 0.73 23.72
N ALA A 202 -12.05 0.84 25.01
CA ALA A 202 -12.99 1.85 25.49
C ALA A 202 -12.44 3.29 25.41
N SER A 203 -11.12 3.45 25.41
CA SER A 203 -10.48 4.77 25.43
C SER A 203 -10.36 5.45 24.07
N GLY A 204 -10.68 4.74 22.98
CA GLY A 204 -10.55 5.25 21.62
C GLY A 204 -9.10 5.37 21.12
N ARG A 205 -8.14 4.74 21.81
CA ARG A 205 -6.76 4.62 21.34
C ARG A 205 -6.66 3.80 20.06
N THR A 206 -5.69 4.12 19.22
CA THR A 206 -5.51 3.48 17.91
C THR A 206 -4.23 2.65 17.83
N VAL A 207 -4.27 1.66 16.94
CA VAL A 207 -3.10 0.85 16.59
C VAL A 207 -2.87 0.93 15.09
N HIS A 208 -1.75 1.52 14.71
CA HIS A 208 -1.25 1.53 13.33
C HIS A 208 -0.29 0.35 13.15
N ASP A 209 -0.84 -0.82 12.84
CA ASP A 209 -0.04 -2.02 12.52
C ASP A 209 0.21 -2.08 11.03
N ILE A 210 1.44 -1.75 10.63
CA ILE A 210 1.84 -1.59 9.24
C ILE A 210 2.78 -2.73 8.87
N ARG A 211 2.47 -3.42 7.76
CA ARG A 211 3.17 -4.64 7.36
C ARG A 211 3.63 -4.58 5.90
N THR A 212 4.74 -5.23 5.58
CA THR A 212 5.12 -5.58 4.20
C THR A 212 4.59 -6.98 3.81
N PRO A 213 4.28 -7.24 2.52
CA PRO A 213 3.51 -8.44 2.17
C PRO A 213 4.18 -9.77 2.46
N ASN A 214 5.51 -9.84 2.48
CA ASN A 214 6.23 -11.09 2.76
C ASN A 214 6.96 -11.07 4.09
N ASP A 215 6.57 -10.19 5.02
CA ASP A 215 7.20 -10.13 6.32
C ASP A 215 7.17 -11.49 7.05
N ILE A 216 8.35 -11.98 7.42
CA ILE A 216 8.49 -13.28 8.08
C ILE A 216 7.96 -13.29 9.51
N ALA A 217 8.11 -12.18 10.24
CA ALA A 217 7.65 -12.07 11.63
C ALA A 217 6.16 -12.27 11.70
N THR A 218 5.42 -11.39 11.03
CA THR A 218 3.96 -11.38 11.06
C THR A 218 3.41 -12.64 10.43
N PHE A 219 3.95 -13.15 9.30
CA PHE A 219 3.50 -14.44 8.76
C PHE A 219 3.64 -15.58 9.77
N THR A 220 4.78 -15.68 10.46
CA THR A 220 5.00 -16.78 11.40
C THR A 220 4.12 -16.64 12.64
N TYR A 221 4.02 -15.44 13.21
CA TYR A 221 3.33 -15.27 14.48
C TYR A 221 1.82 -15.11 14.37
N ASP A 222 1.35 -14.44 13.33
CA ASP A 222 -0.08 -14.26 13.06
C ASP A 222 -0.66 -15.54 12.43
N THR A 223 -0.12 -15.95 11.27
CA THR A 223 -0.72 -17.05 10.50
C THR A 223 -0.42 -18.43 11.08
N VAL A 224 0.82 -18.67 11.54
CA VAL A 224 1.22 -20.00 12.03
C VAL A 224 0.98 -20.15 13.53
N ALA A 225 1.47 -19.22 14.35
CA ALA A 225 1.38 -19.32 15.81
C ALA A 225 0.08 -18.77 16.40
N ARG A 226 -0.69 -17.95 15.66
CA ARG A 226 -1.90 -17.26 16.12
C ARG A 226 -1.71 -16.52 17.44
N ASN A 227 -0.61 -15.78 17.53
CA ASN A 227 -0.33 -14.93 18.68
C ASN A 227 -1.19 -13.66 18.62
N GLN A 228 -1.31 -12.99 19.77
CA GLN A 228 -2.18 -11.82 19.89
C GLN A 228 -1.45 -10.54 19.48
N TYR A 229 -2.03 -9.84 18.51
CA TYR A 229 -1.69 -8.46 18.17
C TYR A 229 -2.75 -7.52 18.71
N LEU A 230 -2.36 -6.28 19.04
CA LEU A 230 -3.33 -5.29 19.50
C LEU A 230 -4.28 -4.87 18.36
N SER A 231 -3.79 -4.91 17.12
CA SER A 231 -4.55 -4.64 15.88
C SER A 231 -5.64 -5.68 15.58
N ASP A 232 -5.60 -6.87 16.19
CA ASP A 232 -6.67 -7.87 16.08
C ASP A 232 -7.95 -7.41 16.79
N ALA A 233 -7.80 -6.54 17.78
CA ALA A 233 -8.86 -6.12 18.69
C ALA A 233 -9.21 -4.62 18.57
N VAL A 234 -8.41 -3.84 17.84
CA VAL A 234 -8.52 -2.37 17.78
C VAL A 234 -8.44 -1.85 16.34
N PRO A 235 -9.35 -0.97 15.90
CA PRO A 235 -9.29 -0.32 14.59
C PRO A 235 -8.01 0.53 14.39
N PRO A 236 -7.60 0.78 13.13
CA PRO A 236 -8.19 0.28 11.88
C PRO A 236 -7.82 -1.17 11.54
N GLY A 237 -7.03 -1.84 12.38
CA GLY A 237 -6.46 -3.15 12.07
C GLY A 237 -5.17 -3.05 11.26
N ILE A 238 -4.87 -4.11 10.51
CA ILE A 238 -3.61 -4.24 9.76
C ILE A 238 -3.65 -3.41 8.47
N GLN A 239 -2.63 -2.59 8.27
CA GLN A 239 -2.37 -1.86 7.03
C GLN A 239 -1.23 -2.51 6.25
N GLN A 240 -1.58 -3.14 5.13
CA GLN A 240 -0.61 -3.74 4.22
C GLN A 240 -0.04 -2.69 3.27
N LEU A 241 1.28 -2.47 3.31
CA LEU A 241 1.96 -1.60 2.34
C LEU A 241 2.11 -2.28 0.97
N PRO A 242 2.23 -1.50 -0.12
CA PRO A 242 2.48 -2.04 -1.46
C PRO A 242 3.77 -2.86 -1.54
N GLY A 243 3.68 -4.09 -2.03
CA GLY A 243 4.81 -4.95 -2.32
C GLY A 243 4.39 -6.21 -3.07
N ALA A 244 5.31 -6.86 -3.77
CA ALA A 244 5.02 -8.11 -4.47
C ALA A 244 4.69 -9.18 -3.42
N ALA A 245 3.46 -9.71 -3.41
CA ALA A 245 3.04 -10.69 -2.41
C ALA A 245 3.27 -12.13 -2.90
N ILE A 246 3.96 -12.94 -2.11
CA ILE A 246 4.04 -14.39 -2.29
C ILE A 246 2.75 -15.01 -1.73
N PRO A 247 2.06 -15.89 -2.48
CA PRO A 247 0.90 -16.61 -1.94
C PRO A 247 1.22 -17.36 -0.64
N ASN A 248 0.31 -17.32 0.34
CA ASN A 248 0.54 -17.92 1.66
C ASN A 248 0.87 -19.43 1.60
N LEU A 249 0.26 -20.18 0.69
CA LEU A 249 0.57 -21.59 0.46
C LEU A 249 2.04 -21.77 0.03
N LEU A 250 2.53 -20.89 -0.84
CA LEU A 250 3.92 -20.91 -1.28
C LEU A 250 4.87 -20.46 -0.16
N LYS A 251 4.51 -19.46 0.65
CA LYS A 251 5.28 -19.10 1.85
C LYS A 251 5.42 -20.29 2.80
N ALA A 252 4.32 -20.97 3.11
CA ALA A 252 4.31 -22.15 3.96
C ALA A 252 5.17 -23.29 3.38
N ALA A 253 5.04 -23.56 2.06
CA ALA A 253 5.86 -24.55 1.38
C ALA A 253 7.36 -24.19 1.41
N LEU A 254 7.71 -22.93 1.13
CA LEU A 254 9.10 -22.45 1.20
C LEU A 254 9.67 -22.65 2.61
N MET A 255 8.94 -22.21 3.64
CA MET A 255 9.37 -22.30 5.04
C MET A 255 9.51 -23.74 5.57
N THR A 256 8.75 -24.69 5.03
CA THR A 256 8.80 -26.12 5.43
C THR A 256 9.74 -26.95 4.57
N SER A 257 10.09 -26.50 3.36
CA SER A 257 11.00 -27.21 2.47
C SER A 257 12.46 -27.06 2.88
N GLN A 258 13.23 -28.16 2.88
CA GLN A 258 14.67 -28.10 3.16
C GLN A 258 15.45 -27.31 2.10
N VAL A 259 15.00 -27.36 0.84
CA VAL A 259 15.68 -26.73 -0.31
C VAL A 259 15.23 -25.27 -0.52
N GLY A 260 13.94 -24.98 -0.33
CA GLY A 260 13.37 -23.65 -0.57
C GLY A 260 13.42 -22.72 0.65
N ALA A 261 13.66 -23.23 1.87
CA ALA A 261 13.67 -22.41 3.07
C ALA A 261 14.72 -21.29 3.01
N ALA A 262 15.91 -21.53 2.46
CA ALA A 262 16.93 -20.50 2.36
C ALA A 262 16.49 -19.32 1.48
N ALA A 263 15.90 -19.60 0.32
CA ALA A 263 15.39 -18.57 -0.60
C ALA A 263 14.16 -17.84 -0.01
N GLY A 264 13.23 -18.59 0.60
CA GLY A 264 12.07 -18.02 1.29
C GLY A 264 12.49 -17.11 2.44
N LEU A 265 13.41 -17.56 3.30
CA LEU A 265 13.98 -16.76 4.39
C LEU A 265 14.69 -15.50 3.88
N ALA A 266 15.38 -15.57 2.74
CA ALA A 266 16.05 -14.42 2.16
C ALA A 266 15.05 -13.34 1.69
N ILE A 267 14.00 -13.74 0.95
CA ILE A 267 12.98 -12.81 0.46
C ILE A 267 12.18 -12.24 1.63
N MET A 268 11.64 -13.11 2.48
CA MET A 268 10.80 -12.69 3.60
C MET A 268 11.58 -11.91 4.67
N GLY A 269 12.84 -12.28 4.89
CA GLY A 269 13.75 -11.55 5.76
C GLY A 269 14.19 -10.19 5.20
N ASN A 270 14.17 -10.00 3.87
CA ASN A 270 14.38 -8.69 3.26
C ASN A 270 13.16 -7.79 3.47
N ASP A 271 11.95 -8.32 3.28
CA ASP A 271 10.69 -7.60 3.53
C ASP A 271 10.52 -7.22 5.00
N HIS A 272 11.09 -7.99 5.92
CA HIS A 272 11.13 -7.68 7.36
C HIS A 272 12.05 -6.50 7.73
N ARG A 273 12.83 -5.95 6.81
CA ARG A 273 13.73 -4.82 7.13
C ARG A 273 13.00 -3.50 7.04
N MET A 274 13.41 -2.53 7.87
CA MET A 274 12.94 -1.14 7.75
C MET A 274 13.16 -0.54 6.36
N GLY A 275 14.22 -0.93 5.66
CA GLY A 275 14.46 -0.52 4.26
C GLY A 275 13.29 -0.88 3.33
N ALA A 276 12.73 -2.09 3.46
CA ALA A 276 11.57 -2.50 2.65
C ALA A 276 10.31 -1.68 2.99
N MET A 277 10.15 -1.27 4.25
CA MET A 277 9.05 -0.39 4.64
C MET A 277 9.19 1.03 4.09
N PHE A 278 10.41 1.58 4.07
CA PHE A 278 10.69 2.86 3.40
C PHE A 278 10.47 2.77 1.88
N ASP A 279 10.91 1.68 1.27
CA ASP A 279 10.69 1.39 -0.15
C ASP A 279 9.20 1.26 -0.53
N ALA A 280 8.39 0.74 0.39
CA ALA A 280 6.96 0.54 0.17
C ALA A 280 6.12 1.82 0.37
N GLN A 281 6.62 2.81 1.11
CA GLN A 281 5.87 4.05 1.41
C GLN A 281 5.99 5.13 0.34
N TYR A 282 6.95 5.03 -0.59
CA TYR A 282 7.16 6.06 -1.61
C TYR A 282 5.89 6.31 -2.44
N GLY A 283 5.45 7.56 -2.47
CA GLY A 283 4.24 8.00 -3.18
C GLY A 283 2.93 7.83 -2.41
N LEU A 284 2.95 7.24 -1.21
CA LEU A 284 1.77 7.15 -0.36
C LEU A 284 1.50 8.49 0.34
N GLY A 285 0.22 8.79 0.54
CA GLY A 285 -0.21 9.89 1.40
C GLY A 285 -0.45 9.43 2.82
N ILE A 286 -0.68 10.40 3.70
CA ILE A 286 -1.16 10.17 5.08
C ILE A 286 -2.57 10.73 5.19
N ASP A 287 -3.47 9.99 5.83
CA ASP A 287 -4.79 10.48 6.18
C ASP A 287 -4.66 11.36 7.42
N THR A 288 -4.99 12.65 7.30
CA THR A 288 -4.74 13.62 8.38
C THR A 288 -5.62 13.40 9.62
N LYS A 289 -6.72 12.65 9.50
CA LYS A 289 -7.63 12.38 10.62
C LYS A 289 -7.22 11.16 11.43
N SER A 290 -6.70 10.14 10.77
CA SER A 290 -6.29 8.89 11.43
C SER A 290 -4.78 8.80 11.63
N GLY A 291 -3.96 9.49 10.85
CA GLY A 291 -2.51 9.34 10.84
C GLY A 291 -2.01 8.11 10.06
N ALA A 292 -2.91 7.31 9.47
CA ALA A 292 -2.56 6.12 8.70
C ALA A 292 -2.12 6.43 7.26
N TYR A 293 -1.41 5.51 6.61
CA TYR A 293 -1.15 5.65 5.17
C TYR A 293 -2.45 5.57 4.36
N ARG A 294 -2.50 6.32 3.27
CA ARG A 294 -3.54 6.21 2.25
C ARG A 294 -3.06 5.26 1.16
N ILE A 295 -3.58 4.04 1.19
CA ILE A 295 -3.28 3.02 0.20
C ILE A 295 -4.05 3.35 -1.10
N PRO A 296 -3.37 3.53 -2.24
CA PRO A 296 -4.04 3.93 -3.47
C PRO A 296 -4.95 2.83 -4.01
N GLU A 297 -5.99 3.23 -4.74
CA GLU A 297 -6.76 2.29 -5.57
C GLU A 297 -5.80 1.62 -6.56
N GLY A 298 -5.90 0.30 -6.74
CA GLY A 298 -4.94 -0.46 -7.56
C GLY A 298 -3.56 -0.65 -6.91
N HIS A 299 -3.50 -0.71 -5.59
CA HIS A 299 -2.24 -0.94 -4.84
C HIS A 299 -1.43 -2.17 -5.30
N VAL A 300 -2.07 -3.21 -5.84
CA VAL A 300 -1.38 -4.37 -6.43
C VAL A 300 -0.57 -3.97 -7.67
N ASP A 301 -1.14 -3.12 -8.53
CA ASP A 301 -0.44 -2.58 -9.69
C ASP A 301 0.66 -1.60 -9.26
N PHE A 302 0.39 -0.80 -8.22
CA PHE A 302 1.41 0.08 -7.64
C PHE A 302 2.59 -0.69 -7.05
N ALA A 303 2.33 -1.84 -6.43
CA ALA A 303 3.34 -2.74 -5.89
C ALA A 303 4.23 -3.33 -6.98
N ALA A 304 3.74 -3.49 -8.20
CA ALA A 304 4.50 -3.99 -9.35
C ALA A 304 5.51 -2.96 -9.90
N ILE A 305 5.40 -1.69 -9.53
CA ILE A 305 6.38 -0.66 -9.87
C ILE A 305 7.58 -0.81 -8.92
N PRO A 306 8.82 -0.95 -9.41
CA PRO A 306 9.99 -1.10 -8.55
C PRO A 306 10.14 0.05 -7.54
N ALA A 307 10.59 -0.24 -6.32
CA ALA A 307 10.67 0.75 -5.25
C ALA A 307 11.54 1.97 -5.60
N LYS A 308 12.72 1.75 -6.20
CA LYS A 308 13.61 2.83 -6.68
C LYS A 308 12.91 3.76 -7.69
N VAL A 309 12.06 3.19 -8.54
CA VAL A 309 11.28 3.93 -9.53
C VAL A 309 10.21 4.77 -8.81
N ARG A 310 9.51 4.20 -7.82
CA ARG A 310 8.57 4.95 -6.96
C ARG A 310 9.27 6.09 -6.20
N GLN A 311 10.46 5.85 -5.65
CA GLN A 311 11.26 6.85 -4.95
C GLN A 311 11.55 8.06 -5.83
N GLN A 312 12.14 7.83 -7.01
CA GLN A 312 12.47 8.90 -7.96
C GLN A 312 11.23 9.67 -8.41
N PHE A 313 10.08 9.01 -8.55
CA PHE A 313 8.85 9.69 -8.94
C PHE A 313 8.14 10.42 -7.81
N ALA A 314 8.41 10.05 -6.56
CA ALA A 314 7.99 10.83 -5.41
C ALA A 314 8.76 12.17 -5.32
N GLU A 315 9.95 12.26 -5.92
CA GLU A 315 10.72 13.52 -5.99
C GLU A 315 10.14 14.50 -7.03
N LEU A 316 9.43 14.00 -8.06
CA LEU A 316 8.85 14.81 -9.14
C LEU A 316 7.54 15.50 -8.73
N SER A 317 6.84 14.96 -7.75
CA SER A 317 5.60 15.53 -7.23
C SER A 317 5.41 15.09 -5.78
N THR A 318 5.20 16.07 -4.91
CA THR A 318 4.90 15.87 -3.49
C THR A 318 3.45 15.46 -3.23
N SER A 319 2.60 15.51 -4.27
CA SER A 319 1.19 15.11 -4.21
C SER A 319 1.06 13.58 -4.10
N PRO A 320 0.34 13.05 -3.09
CA PRO A 320 0.14 11.62 -2.92
C PRO A 320 -0.52 10.92 -4.12
N VAL A 321 -0.13 9.66 -4.35
CA VAL A 321 -0.80 8.78 -5.32
C VAL A 321 -2.15 8.35 -4.74
N THR A 322 -3.21 8.51 -5.53
CA THR A 322 -4.58 8.13 -5.15
C THR A 322 -5.06 6.89 -5.90
N LYS A 323 -4.55 6.68 -7.12
CA LYS A 323 -4.95 5.55 -7.97
C LYS A 323 -3.81 5.13 -8.90
N VAL A 324 -3.69 3.83 -9.11
CA VAL A 324 -2.80 3.21 -10.09
C VAL A 324 -3.56 2.16 -10.88
N TYR A 325 -3.31 2.08 -12.17
CA TYR A 325 -3.87 1.07 -13.05
C TYR A 325 -2.79 0.57 -14.02
N GLN A 326 -2.55 -0.74 -14.05
CA GLN A 326 -1.68 -1.35 -15.05
C GLN A 326 -2.48 -1.59 -16.35
N SER A 327 -2.30 -0.72 -17.35
CA SER A 327 -3.01 -0.81 -18.63
C SER A 327 -2.43 -1.82 -19.61
N GLU A 328 -1.17 -2.22 -19.40
CA GLU A 328 -0.50 -3.23 -20.20
C GLU A 328 0.45 -4.01 -19.31
N ARG A 329 0.37 -5.34 -19.34
CA ARG A 329 1.32 -6.23 -18.68
C ARG A 329 2.16 -6.86 -19.77
N GLY A 330 3.49 -6.66 -19.70
CA GLY A 330 4.44 -7.17 -20.69
C GLY A 330 4.62 -8.68 -20.62
N GLU A 331 3.55 -9.42 -20.87
CA GLU A 331 3.53 -10.88 -20.97
C GLU A 331 3.13 -11.28 -22.40
N THR A 332 3.61 -12.45 -22.83
CA THR A 332 3.02 -13.17 -23.96
C THR A 332 1.64 -13.66 -23.56
N HIS A 333 0.60 -12.89 -23.86
CA HIS A 333 -0.72 -13.46 -24.12
C HIS A 333 -0.99 -13.30 -25.61
N ASP A 334 -1.35 -14.40 -26.25
CA ASP A 334 -1.91 -14.43 -27.62
C ASP A 334 -0.94 -14.07 -28.76
N GLY A 335 0.36 -14.21 -28.55
CA GLY A 335 1.38 -14.08 -29.61
C GLY A 335 1.82 -12.65 -29.94
N ALA A 336 1.25 -11.64 -29.29
CA ALA A 336 1.74 -10.25 -29.33
C ALA A 336 2.48 -9.92 -28.02
N THR A 337 3.81 -9.91 -28.04
CA THR A 337 4.61 -9.45 -26.90
C THR A 337 4.59 -7.94 -26.81
N SER A 338 3.97 -7.40 -25.76
CA SER A 338 4.39 -6.08 -25.32
C SER A 338 5.72 -6.19 -24.60
N ALA A 339 6.71 -5.43 -25.07
CA ALA A 339 7.98 -5.31 -24.37
C ALA A 339 7.87 -4.46 -23.09
N TYR A 340 6.69 -3.94 -22.72
CA TYR A 340 6.52 -2.99 -21.64
C TYR A 340 5.39 -3.35 -20.68
N HIS A 341 5.61 -3.07 -19.40
CA HIS A 341 4.54 -2.80 -18.44
C HIS A 341 4.14 -1.33 -18.54
N ARG A 342 2.85 -1.03 -18.63
CA ARG A 342 2.35 0.35 -18.63
C ARG A 342 1.44 0.63 -17.45
N PHE A 343 1.67 1.77 -16.81
CA PHE A 343 0.90 2.21 -15.65
C PHE A 343 0.33 3.60 -15.89
N GLU A 344 -0.90 3.81 -15.45
CA GLU A 344 -1.54 5.10 -15.32
C GLU A 344 -1.71 5.41 -13.84
N ILE A 345 -1.22 6.56 -13.41
CA ILE A 345 -1.19 6.97 -12.01
C ILE A 345 -1.91 8.31 -11.89
N ALA A 346 -2.87 8.40 -10.98
CA ALA A 346 -3.52 9.63 -10.58
C ALA A 346 -3.05 10.06 -9.19
N ARG A 347 -2.98 11.37 -8.98
CA ARG A 347 -2.54 11.98 -7.72
C ARG A 347 -3.61 12.91 -7.15
N GLU A 348 -3.48 13.23 -5.87
CA GLU A 348 -4.47 14.01 -5.12
C GLU A 348 -4.66 15.44 -5.65
N ASP A 349 -3.58 16.09 -6.05
CA ASP A 349 -3.60 17.40 -6.71
C ASP A 349 -4.28 17.40 -8.09
N GLY A 350 -4.63 16.24 -8.65
CA GLY A 350 -5.22 16.09 -9.99
C GLY A 350 -4.19 15.92 -11.11
N SER A 351 -2.90 15.91 -10.79
CA SER A 351 -1.86 15.56 -11.75
C SER A 351 -1.92 14.07 -12.12
N THR A 352 -1.40 13.73 -13.31
CA THR A 352 -1.37 12.34 -13.80
C THR A 352 0.02 11.93 -14.25
N GLN A 353 0.31 10.63 -14.20
CA GLN A 353 1.54 10.06 -14.73
C GLN A 353 1.23 8.85 -15.60
N ARG A 354 1.90 8.75 -16.74
CA ARG A 354 1.95 7.55 -17.57
C ARG A 354 3.36 6.99 -17.53
N MET A 355 3.48 5.77 -17.04
CA MET A 355 4.77 5.10 -16.89
C MET A 355 4.83 3.90 -17.81
N ARG A 356 6.01 3.66 -18.38
CA ARG A 356 6.33 2.45 -19.14
C ARG A 356 7.62 1.87 -18.59
N ILE A 357 7.63 0.58 -18.28
CA ILE A 357 8.81 -0.16 -17.81
C ILE A 357 9.07 -1.27 -18.80
N HIS A 358 10.23 -1.26 -19.46
CA HIS A 358 10.59 -2.32 -20.39
C HIS A 358 10.86 -3.62 -19.62
N VAL A 359 10.25 -4.73 -20.02
CA VAL A 359 10.29 -6.02 -19.29
C VAL A 359 11.72 -6.57 -19.19
N ALA A 360 12.46 -6.56 -20.31
CA ALA A 360 13.82 -7.12 -20.36
C ALA A 360 14.92 -6.18 -19.83
N SER A 361 14.93 -4.90 -20.22
CA SER A 361 15.98 -3.95 -19.81
C SER A 361 15.69 -3.29 -18.46
N GLY A 362 14.42 -3.22 -18.04
CA GLY A 362 13.97 -2.44 -16.89
C GLY A 362 13.94 -0.93 -17.13
N GLU A 363 14.26 -0.47 -18.34
CA GLU A 363 14.22 0.95 -18.71
C GLU A 363 12.85 1.54 -18.44
N VAL A 364 12.84 2.72 -17.82
CA VAL A 364 11.61 3.40 -17.43
C VAL A 364 11.46 4.69 -18.23
N ALA A 365 10.27 4.89 -18.78
CA ALA A 365 9.85 6.15 -19.35
C ALA A 365 8.60 6.65 -18.62
N LEU A 366 8.67 7.86 -18.06
CA LEU A 366 7.57 8.54 -17.38
C LEU A 366 7.15 9.79 -18.16
N ASP A 367 5.85 9.98 -18.30
CA ASP A 367 5.22 11.22 -18.75
C ASP A 367 4.32 11.74 -17.62
N HIS A 368 4.80 12.74 -16.89
CA HIS A 368 4.05 13.42 -15.85
C HIS A 368 3.36 14.66 -16.42
N ARG A 369 2.04 14.77 -16.20
CA ARG A 369 1.23 15.92 -16.57
C ARG A 369 0.82 16.66 -15.30
N HIS A 370 1.32 17.88 -15.18
CA HIS A 370 1.00 18.80 -14.10
C HIS A 370 -0.42 19.35 -14.29
N THR A 371 -1.01 19.88 -13.23
CA THR A 371 -2.35 20.49 -13.24
C THR A 371 -2.38 21.80 -14.03
N ASP A 372 -1.25 22.49 -14.12
CA ASP A 372 -1.04 23.70 -14.93
C ASP A 372 -0.80 23.43 -16.43
N GLY A 373 -0.85 22.16 -16.85
CA GLY A 373 -0.66 21.74 -18.23
C GLY A 373 0.80 21.53 -18.65
N ARG A 374 1.78 21.81 -17.78
CA ARG A 374 3.18 21.44 -18.04
C ARG A 374 3.34 19.91 -18.13
N ARG A 375 4.36 19.47 -18.86
CA ARG A 375 4.72 18.06 -18.95
C ARG A 375 6.18 17.84 -18.58
N THR A 376 6.43 16.83 -17.75
CA THR A 376 7.79 16.37 -17.43
C THR A 376 7.95 14.96 -17.97
N LEU A 377 8.90 14.80 -18.89
CA LEU A 377 9.30 13.51 -19.42
C LEU A 377 10.56 13.04 -18.69
N VAL A 378 10.53 11.82 -18.16
CA VAL A 378 11.70 11.21 -17.51
C VAL A 378 12.04 9.91 -18.22
N THR A 379 13.32 9.74 -18.55
CA THR A 379 13.86 8.46 -19.01
C THR A 379 14.92 8.01 -18.02
N LEU A 380 14.82 6.76 -17.58
CA LEU A 380 15.71 6.14 -16.60
C LEU A 380 16.17 4.79 -17.13
N ASP A 381 17.48 4.59 -17.19
CA ASP A 381 18.08 3.26 -17.28
C ASP A 381 18.39 2.80 -15.85
N PRO A 382 17.77 1.71 -15.35
CA PRO A 382 18.03 1.22 -14.00
C PRO A 382 19.47 0.75 -13.78
N ARG A 383 20.24 0.48 -14.85
CA ARG A 383 21.67 0.12 -14.77
C ARG A 383 22.55 1.35 -14.59
N HIS A 384 22.06 2.51 -15.01
CA HIS A 384 22.72 3.80 -14.91
C HIS A 384 21.75 4.84 -14.33
N PRO A 385 21.31 4.68 -13.06
CA PRO A 385 20.34 5.58 -12.45
C PRO A 385 20.84 7.04 -12.39
N GLU A 386 22.15 7.24 -12.35
CA GLU A 386 22.82 8.54 -12.47
C GLU A 386 22.61 9.23 -13.83
N ALA A 387 22.26 8.46 -14.87
CA ALA A 387 22.00 8.95 -16.22
C ALA A 387 20.52 9.30 -16.44
N MET A 388 19.73 9.45 -15.37
CA MET A 388 18.34 9.89 -15.46
C MET A 388 18.23 11.21 -16.23
N GLN A 389 17.43 11.20 -17.29
CA GLN A 389 17.16 12.40 -18.10
C GLN A 389 15.79 12.94 -17.75
N VAL A 390 15.74 14.21 -17.33
CA VAL A 390 14.49 14.94 -17.08
C VAL A 390 14.36 16.04 -18.11
N LYS A 391 13.28 16.00 -18.89
CA LYS A 391 12.94 17.05 -19.85
C LYS A 391 11.59 17.66 -19.50
N GLU A 392 11.59 18.94 -19.18
CA GLU A 392 10.38 19.71 -18.97
C GLU A 392 9.92 20.33 -20.29
N LEU A 393 8.62 20.29 -20.55
CA LEU A 393 7.96 20.87 -21.71
C LEU A 393 6.90 21.85 -21.21
N ALA A 394 7.01 23.10 -21.67
CA ALA A 394 6.04 24.12 -21.31
C ALA A 394 4.68 23.84 -21.96
N ALA A 395 3.59 24.26 -21.31
CA ALA A 395 2.24 24.15 -21.85
C ALA A 395 2.11 24.81 -23.24
N ALA A 396 2.85 25.90 -23.48
CA ALA A 396 2.86 26.60 -24.77
C ALA A 396 3.59 25.82 -25.89
N GLU A 397 4.66 25.10 -25.57
CA GLU A 397 5.43 24.30 -26.53
C GLU A 397 4.67 23.05 -27.00
N LEU A 398 3.75 22.57 -26.17
CA LEU A 398 2.82 21.50 -26.53
C LEU A 398 1.78 21.95 -27.58
N ASN A 399 1.47 23.24 -27.61
CA ASN A 399 0.53 23.83 -28.57
C ASN A 399 1.22 24.30 -29.87
N THR A 400 2.53 24.58 -29.87
CA THR A 400 3.26 25.00 -31.07
C THR A 400 3.72 23.81 -31.93
N GLY A 401 3.80 22.61 -31.36
CA GLY A 401 4.03 21.36 -32.09
C GLY A 401 2.76 20.72 -32.70
N THR A 402 1.57 21.20 -32.32
CA THR A 402 0.34 20.84 -33.02
C THR A 402 0.19 21.73 -34.26
N ALA A 403 0.83 21.33 -35.35
CA ALA A 403 0.22 21.51 -36.67
C ALA A 403 -1.27 21.23 -36.51
N THR A 404 -2.13 22.16 -36.91
CA THR A 404 -3.59 22.12 -36.85
C THR A 404 -4.05 20.70 -37.12
N ARG A 405 -4.17 19.89 -36.07
CA ARG A 405 -4.44 18.47 -36.22
C ARG A 405 -5.93 18.47 -36.37
N ALA A 406 -6.37 18.53 -37.63
CA ALA A 406 -7.74 18.28 -38.02
C ALA A 406 -8.24 17.14 -37.13
N SER A 407 -9.37 17.36 -36.45
CA SER A 407 -10.00 16.37 -35.58
C SER A 407 -9.82 15.01 -36.24
N PRO A 408 -9.12 14.05 -35.59
CA PRO A 408 -8.70 12.82 -36.24
C PRO A 408 -9.94 12.19 -36.86
N SER A 409 -10.02 12.25 -38.18
CA SER A 409 -11.17 11.73 -38.90
C SER A 409 -11.10 10.22 -38.76
N LEU A 410 -12.23 9.62 -38.37
CA LEU A 410 -12.38 8.17 -38.41
C LEU A 410 -11.98 7.68 -39.80
N SER A 411 -11.27 6.55 -39.86
CA SER A 411 -11.04 5.88 -41.14
C SER A 411 -12.39 5.49 -41.76
N PRO A 412 -12.50 5.32 -43.09
CA PRO A 412 -13.73 4.87 -43.72
C PRO A 412 -14.28 3.57 -43.09
N ALA A 413 -13.41 2.65 -42.66
CA ALA A 413 -13.80 1.44 -41.95
C ALA A 413 -14.41 1.74 -40.57
N GLN A 414 -13.80 2.65 -39.80
CA GLN A 414 -14.34 3.06 -38.49
C GLN A 414 -15.67 3.82 -38.63
N GLN A 415 -15.84 4.63 -39.68
CA GLN A 415 -17.11 5.29 -39.98
C GLN A 415 -18.21 4.26 -40.28
N ALA A 416 -17.92 3.28 -41.15
CA ALA A 416 -18.86 2.20 -41.44
C ALA A 416 -19.20 1.40 -40.18
N GLN A 417 -18.22 1.14 -39.31
CA GLN A 417 -18.43 0.40 -38.07
C GLN A 417 -19.29 1.18 -37.07
N VAL A 418 -19.07 2.49 -36.90
CA VAL A 418 -19.93 3.31 -36.02
C VAL A 418 -21.37 3.35 -36.54
N GLN A 419 -21.57 3.41 -37.85
CA GLN A 419 -22.90 3.34 -38.47
C GLN A 419 -23.57 1.97 -38.24
N ALA A 420 -22.81 0.88 -38.35
CA ALA A 420 -23.31 -0.46 -38.06
C ALA A 420 -23.70 -0.64 -36.59
N ILE A 421 -22.87 -0.13 -35.66
CA ILE A 421 -23.17 -0.10 -34.23
C ILE A 421 -24.45 0.71 -33.97
N HIS A 422 -24.55 1.90 -34.55
CA HIS A 422 -25.72 2.76 -34.43
C HIS A 422 -26.99 2.04 -34.91
N ALA A 423 -26.94 1.38 -36.07
CA ALA A 423 -28.08 0.63 -36.59
C ALA A 423 -28.55 -0.51 -35.65
N GLN A 424 -27.64 -1.15 -34.92
CA GLN A 424 -27.98 -2.19 -33.94
C GLN A 424 -28.54 -1.62 -32.63
N LEU A 425 -27.98 -0.51 -32.14
CA LEU A 425 -28.35 0.08 -30.85
C LEU A 425 -29.63 0.92 -30.91
N ALA A 426 -29.84 1.67 -32.01
CA ALA A 426 -30.88 2.68 -32.11
C ALA A 426 -32.30 2.17 -31.81
N PRO A 427 -32.76 1.00 -32.32
CA PRO A 427 -34.11 0.52 -32.01
C PRO A 427 -34.32 0.22 -30.52
N SER A 428 -33.33 -0.42 -29.89
CA SER A 428 -33.43 -0.86 -28.49
C SER A 428 -33.27 0.30 -27.51
N LEU A 429 -32.37 1.25 -27.78
CA LEU A 429 -32.19 2.45 -26.95
C LEU A 429 -33.31 3.47 -27.18
N GLY A 430 -33.77 3.66 -28.41
CA GLY A 430 -34.91 4.54 -28.71
C GLY A 430 -36.18 4.08 -28.01
N ALA A 431 -36.46 2.77 -27.98
CA ALA A 431 -37.58 2.21 -27.22
C ALA A 431 -37.48 2.43 -25.69
N LYS A 432 -36.30 2.78 -25.18
CA LYS A 432 -36.04 3.10 -23.76
C LYS A 432 -35.97 4.61 -23.49
N GLY A 433 -36.24 5.45 -24.49
CA GLY A 433 -36.33 6.90 -24.33
C GLY A 433 -35.01 7.67 -24.48
N TYR A 434 -33.93 7.03 -24.96
CA TYR A 434 -32.70 7.75 -25.30
C TYR A 434 -32.88 8.60 -26.57
N SER A 435 -32.34 9.82 -26.58
CA SER A 435 -32.39 10.71 -27.75
C SER A 435 -31.45 10.23 -28.87
N ALA A 436 -31.66 10.69 -30.11
CA ALA A 436 -30.78 10.36 -31.23
C ALA A 436 -29.31 10.73 -30.94
N GLU A 437 -29.07 11.89 -30.34
CA GLU A 437 -27.74 12.36 -29.94
C GLU A 437 -27.08 11.43 -28.91
N GLN A 438 -27.85 10.93 -27.93
CA GLN A 438 -27.36 9.97 -26.94
C GLN A 438 -27.05 8.61 -27.59
N VAL A 439 -27.83 8.19 -28.59
CA VAL A 439 -27.56 6.97 -29.34
C VAL A 439 -26.29 7.10 -30.17
N ASP A 440 -26.05 8.25 -30.81
CA ASP A 440 -24.78 8.54 -31.50
C ASP A 440 -23.58 8.50 -30.56
N GLN A 441 -23.72 9.12 -29.38
CA GLN A 441 -22.71 9.14 -28.33
C GLN A 441 -22.39 7.72 -27.81
N LEU A 442 -23.41 6.90 -27.57
CA LEU A 442 -23.25 5.51 -27.14
C LEU A 442 -22.69 4.62 -28.26
N SER A 443 -22.97 4.92 -29.52
CA SER A 443 -22.39 4.23 -30.68
C SER A 443 -20.88 4.51 -30.78
N ALA A 444 -20.48 5.77 -30.61
CA ALA A 444 -19.08 6.16 -30.52
C ALA A 444 -18.38 5.52 -29.31
N ALA A 445 -19.02 5.53 -28.14
CA ALA A 445 -18.49 4.89 -26.93
C ALA A 445 -18.31 3.38 -27.10
N THR A 446 -19.26 2.73 -27.77
CA THR A 446 -19.18 1.30 -28.09
C THR A 446 -18.05 1.01 -29.08
N LEU A 447 -17.82 1.85 -30.09
CA LEU A 447 -16.67 1.71 -30.99
C LEU A 447 -15.33 1.84 -30.24
N ALA A 448 -15.21 2.83 -29.35
CA ALA A 448 -14.03 2.96 -28.50
C ALA A 448 -13.86 1.74 -27.57
N HIS A 449 -14.97 1.22 -27.03
CA HIS A 449 -14.98 0.02 -26.21
C HIS A 449 -14.50 -1.21 -26.98
N LEU A 450 -14.94 -1.41 -28.23
CA LEU A 450 -14.43 -2.45 -29.11
C LEU A 450 -12.92 -2.32 -29.32
N GLY A 451 -12.41 -1.11 -29.56
CA GLY A 451 -10.98 -0.86 -29.72
C GLY A 451 -10.13 -1.22 -28.50
N ARG A 452 -10.71 -1.16 -27.29
CA ARG A 452 -10.05 -1.60 -26.05
C ARG A 452 -10.04 -3.11 -25.87
N HIS A 453 -10.95 -3.83 -26.55
CA HIS A 453 -11.15 -5.28 -26.42
C HIS A 453 -10.80 -6.03 -27.72
N THR A 454 -9.90 -5.48 -28.55
CA THR A 454 -9.53 -6.09 -29.83
C THR A 454 -8.85 -7.45 -29.67
N ALA A 455 -8.17 -7.67 -28.55
CA ALA A 455 -7.62 -8.98 -28.18
C ALA A 455 -8.71 -10.07 -28.04
N GLN A 456 -9.96 -9.70 -27.76
CA GLN A 456 -11.07 -10.65 -27.66
C GLN A 456 -11.65 -11.06 -29.03
N GLY A 457 -11.17 -10.46 -30.12
CA GLY A 457 -11.66 -10.65 -31.49
C GLY A 457 -12.76 -9.67 -31.88
N GLY A 458 -13.27 -9.83 -33.10
CA GLY A 458 -14.34 -9.00 -33.65
C GLY A 458 -15.64 -9.06 -32.84
N ALA A 459 -16.49 -8.05 -32.99
CA ALA A 459 -17.82 -8.06 -32.37
C ALA A 459 -18.76 -9.01 -33.13
N GLN A 460 -19.26 -10.05 -32.47
CA GLN A 460 -20.29 -10.93 -33.04
C GLN A 460 -21.71 -10.43 -32.77
N GLY A 461 -21.89 -9.53 -31.81
CA GLY A 461 -23.19 -8.96 -31.49
C GLY A 461 -23.13 -7.92 -30.37
N ILE A 462 -24.05 -6.97 -30.43
CA ILE A 462 -24.19 -5.88 -29.46
C ILE A 462 -25.60 -5.94 -28.89
N PHE A 463 -25.70 -6.00 -27.57
CA PHE A 463 -26.94 -6.21 -26.83
C PHE A 463 -27.15 -5.09 -25.82
N VAL A 464 -28.38 -4.64 -25.68
CA VAL A 464 -28.76 -3.65 -24.66
C VAL A 464 -29.46 -4.38 -23.52
N SER A 465 -29.07 -4.09 -22.27
CA SER A 465 -29.71 -4.68 -21.09
C SER A 465 -31.21 -4.33 -21.02
N LYS A 466 -31.97 -5.13 -20.27
CA LYS A 466 -33.43 -4.94 -20.15
C LYS A 466 -33.81 -3.56 -19.61
N ASP A 467 -33.01 -3.00 -18.71
CA ASP A 467 -33.17 -1.66 -18.13
C ASP A 467 -32.49 -0.54 -18.96
N GLY A 468 -31.68 -0.88 -19.97
CA GLY A 468 -30.93 0.09 -20.76
C GLY A 468 -29.68 0.65 -20.09
N SER A 469 -29.34 0.20 -18.87
CA SER A 469 -28.18 0.72 -18.14
C SER A 469 -26.84 0.20 -18.65
N ARG A 470 -26.84 -0.90 -19.43
CA ARG A 470 -25.63 -1.53 -19.97
C ARG A 470 -25.76 -1.89 -21.45
N ILE A 471 -24.64 -1.82 -22.15
CA ILE A 471 -24.45 -2.38 -23.48
C ILE A 471 -23.42 -3.51 -23.37
N ALA A 472 -23.80 -4.72 -23.73
CA ALA A 472 -22.92 -5.88 -23.77
C ALA A 472 -22.46 -6.15 -25.20
N VAL A 473 -21.17 -6.40 -25.38
CA VAL A 473 -20.58 -6.83 -26.66
C VAL A 473 -20.15 -8.28 -26.50
N ARG A 474 -20.64 -9.15 -27.40
CA ARG A 474 -20.15 -10.52 -27.53
C ARG A 474 -19.04 -10.56 -28.57
N HIS A 475 -17.87 -11.04 -28.19
CA HIS A 475 -16.71 -11.17 -29.06
C HIS A 475 -16.57 -12.58 -29.65
N GLU A 476 -15.70 -12.76 -30.64
CA GLU A 476 -15.49 -14.03 -31.35
C GLU A 476 -15.17 -15.22 -30.45
N HIS A 477 -14.39 -15.01 -29.40
CA HIS A 477 -14.02 -16.05 -28.44
C HIS A 477 -15.07 -16.28 -27.34
N HIS A 478 -16.34 -15.96 -27.63
CA HIS A 478 -17.49 -16.07 -26.71
C HIS A 478 -17.35 -15.29 -25.39
N GLN A 479 -16.41 -14.35 -25.30
CA GLN A 479 -16.31 -13.45 -24.16
C GLN A 479 -17.31 -12.30 -24.29
N LEU A 480 -17.93 -11.92 -23.17
CA LEU A 480 -18.80 -10.76 -23.05
C LEU A 480 -18.03 -9.63 -22.36
N SER A 481 -18.03 -8.45 -22.97
CA SER A 481 -17.58 -7.22 -22.34
C SER A 481 -18.76 -6.26 -22.19
N GLU A 482 -18.78 -5.46 -21.12
CA GLU A 482 -19.90 -4.57 -20.83
C GLU A 482 -19.46 -3.10 -20.76
N LEU A 483 -20.32 -2.23 -21.28
CA LEU A 483 -20.21 -0.77 -21.23
C LEU A 483 -21.37 -0.21 -20.40
N ASP A 484 -21.04 0.58 -19.38
CA ASP A 484 -22.01 1.32 -18.56
C ASP A 484 -22.51 2.56 -19.32
N VAL A 485 -23.82 2.64 -19.55
CA VAL A 485 -24.44 3.71 -20.33
C VAL A 485 -24.35 5.06 -19.62
N GLY A 486 -24.55 5.09 -18.30
CA GLY A 486 -24.51 6.32 -17.52
C GLY A 486 -23.12 6.97 -17.54
N LYS A 487 -22.06 6.16 -17.39
CA LYS A 487 -20.67 6.63 -17.52
C LYS A 487 -20.34 7.08 -18.94
N ALA A 488 -20.77 6.32 -19.96
CA ALA A 488 -20.50 6.68 -21.35
C ALA A 488 -21.14 8.03 -21.73
N LEU A 489 -22.33 8.32 -21.20
CA LEU A 489 -23.04 9.58 -21.47
C LEU A 489 -22.39 10.82 -20.80
N GLN A 490 -21.45 10.64 -19.87
CA GLN A 490 -20.72 11.76 -19.25
C GLN A 490 -19.61 12.34 -20.17
N GLN A 491 -19.25 11.66 -21.26
CA GLN A 491 -18.19 12.04 -22.19
C GLN A 491 -18.74 12.35 -23.58
N ARG A 492 -18.28 13.41 -24.23
CA ARG A 492 -18.84 13.84 -25.53
C ARG A 492 -18.54 12.83 -26.64
N THR A 493 -19.39 12.77 -27.67
CA THR A 493 -19.19 11.90 -28.85
C THR A 493 -17.80 12.06 -29.46
N SER A 494 -17.29 13.29 -29.58
CA SER A 494 -15.94 13.56 -30.11
C SER A 494 -14.81 12.93 -29.28
N GLU A 495 -14.98 12.83 -27.96
CA GLU A 495 -13.99 12.23 -27.05
C GLU A 495 -13.94 10.71 -27.24
N HIS A 496 -15.10 10.08 -27.37
CA HIS A 496 -15.19 8.65 -27.70
C HIS A 496 -14.59 8.34 -29.06
N LEU A 497 -14.88 9.15 -30.09
CA LEU A 497 -14.30 8.96 -31.42
C LEU A 497 -12.78 9.15 -31.41
N GLN A 498 -12.27 10.13 -30.65
CA GLN A 498 -10.84 10.29 -30.47
C GLN A 498 -10.22 9.05 -29.79
N ALA A 499 -10.85 8.50 -28.76
CA ALA A 499 -10.40 7.26 -28.12
C ALA A 499 -10.43 6.07 -29.10
N ALA A 500 -11.48 5.97 -29.94
CA ALA A 500 -11.60 4.94 -30.96
C ALA A 500 -10.49 5.02 -32.02
N THR A 501 -10.05 6.21 -32.42
CA THR A 501 -8.91 6.36 -33.35
C THR A 501 -7.57 5.93 -32.77
N GLN A 502 -7.44 5.94 -31.43
CA GLN A 502 -6.23 5.50 -30.73
C GLN A 502 -6.20 3.99 -30.50
N GLY A 503 -7.38 3.35 -30.43
CA GLY A 503 -7.51 1.89 -30.40
C GLY A 503 -7.37 1.28 -31.80
N ARG A 504 -6.53 0.26 -31.97
CA ARG A 504 -6.43 -0.49 -33.24
C ARG A 504 -7.67 -1.38 -33.42
N VAL A 505 -8.77 -0.83 -33.93
CA VAL A 505 -9.95 -1.65 -34.28
C VAL A 505 -9.66 -2.42 -35.57
N GLY A 506 -9.70 -3.76 -35.51
CA GLY A 506 -9.62 -4.61 -36.71
C GLY A 506 -10.79 -4.35 -37.66
N ALA A 507 -10.58 -4.51 -38.96
CA ALA A 507 -11.53 -4.10 -40.01
C ALA A 507 -12.80 -4.97 -40.13
N ASP A 508 -13.02 -5.90 -39.19
CA ASP A 508 -14.10 -6.87 -39.30
C ASP A 508 -15.42 -6.29 -38.79
N SER A 509 -16.39 -6.20 -39.71
CA SER A 509 -17.73 -5.70 -39.41
C SER A 509 -18.53 -6.75 -38.63
N PRO A 510 -19.35 -6.35 -37.64
CA PRO A 510 -20.22 -7.28 -36.93
C PRO A 510 -21.17 -7.97 -37.92
N THR A 511 -21.09 -9.29 -38.00
CA THR A 511 -21.91 -10.10 -38.92
C THR A 511 -23.35 -10.14 -38.42
N THR A 512 -24.24 -9.43 -39.12
CA THR A 512 -25.70 -9.48 -38.95
C THR A 512 -26.26 -10.78 -39.53
N GLY A 513 -26.06 -11.90 -38.84
CA GLY A 513 -26.35 -13.22 -39.39
C GLY A 513 -26.97 -14.22 -38.43
N TRP A 514 -27.84 -13.82 -37.50
CA TRP A 514 -28.66 -14.76 -36.71
C TRP A 514 -30.09 -14.24 -36.59
N ALA A 515 -30.95 -14.63 -37.54
CA ALA A 515 -32.39 -14.65 -37.32
C ALA A 515 -32.69 -15.74 -36.28
N LEU A 516 -33.46 -15.40 -35.26
CA LEU A 516 -33.94 -16.29 -34.19
C LEU A 516 -34.61 -17.54 -34.79
N GLN A 517 -33.92 -18.68 -34.77
CA GLN A 517 -34.61 -19.97 -34.85
C GLN A 517 -35.16 -20.31 -33.46
N PRO A 518 -36.47 -20.61 -33.33
CA PRO A 518 -37.04 -21.06 -32.07
C PRO A 518 -36.50 -22.46 -31.70
N PRO A 519 -36.35 -22.76 -30.40
CA PRO A 519 -35.79 -24.03 -29.95
C PRO A 519 -36.74 -25.19 -30.29
N PRO A 520 -36.24 -26.37 -30.70
CA PRO A 520 -37.07 -27.55 -30.86
C PRO A 520 -37.53 -28.05 -29.48
N HIS A 521 -38.85 -28.19 -29.33
CA HIS A 521 -39.50 -28.82 -28.20
C HIS A 521 -39.28 -30.35 -28.19
N ASN A 522 -39.01 -30.85 -26.97
CA ASN A 522 -39.35 -32.15 -26.39
C ASN A 522 -38.83 -33.46 -27.03
N ALA A 523 -38.00 -34.17 -26.26
CA ALA A 523 -38.06 -35.63 -26.14
C ALA A 523 -37.88 -36.03 -24.64
N PRO A 524 -38.50 -37.12 -24.18
CA PRO A 524 -38.89 -37.31 -22.78
C PRO A 524 -37.78 -37.86 -21.88
N VAL A 525 -37.94 -37.55 -20.59
CA VAL A 525 -37.21 -38.09 -19.44
C VAL A 525 -37.37 -39.61 -19.39
N GLN A 526 -36.25 -40.34 -19.41
CA GLN A 526 -36.17 -41.69 -18.86
C GLN A 526 -35.53 -41.63 -17.47
N ALA A 527 -36.26 -42.19 -16.51
CA ALA A 527 -35.87 -42.38 -15.13
C ALA A 527 -35.03 -43.65 -14.99
N GLU A 528 -33.83 -43.53 -14.41
CA GLU A 528 -32.97 -44.57 -13.81
C GLU A 528 -31.62 -43.85 -13.53
N GLN A 529 -30.95 -43.84 -12.38
CA GLN A 529 -30.95 -44.66 -11.17
C GLN A 529 -30.49 -43.78 -9.98
N VAL A 530 -31.20 -43.91 -8.86
CA VAL A 530 -30.69 -43.59 -7.52
C VAL A 530 -30.10 -44.88 -6.97
N ALA A 531 -28.78 -44.94 -6.78
CA ALA A 531 -28.11 -45.75 -5.74
C ALA A 531 -26.58 -45.78 -5.97
N ALA A 532 -25.82 -45.03 -5.16
CA ALA A 532 -24.51 -45.45 -4.65
C ALA A 532 -23.91 -44.35 -3.75
N LEU A 533 -24.40 -44.24 -2.52
CA LEU A 533 -23.73 -43.54 -1.43
C LEU A 533 -23.95 -44.32 -0.14
N HIS A 534 -23.21 -45.42 -0.03
CA HIS A 534 -22.80 -46.04 1.23
C HIS A 534 -21.56 -46.91 0.93
N ARG A 535 -20.39 -46.33 1.17
CA ARG A 535 -19.20 -47.00 1.72
C ARG A 535 -18.23 -45.95 2.24
#